data_AF-A0A1G3PK77-F1
#
_entry.id   AF-A0A1G3PK77-F1
#
_cell.length_a   1.000
_cell.length_b   1.000
_cell.length_c   1.000
_cell.angle_alpha   90.00
_cell.angle_beta   90.00
_cell.angle_gamma   90.00
#
_symmetry.space_group_name_H-M   'P 1'
#
loop_
_entity.id
_entity.type
_entity.pdbx_description
1 polymer ?
#
loop_
_entity_poly.entity_id
_entity_poly.type
_entity_poly.pdbx_seq_one_letter_code
_entity_poly.pdbx_strand_id
1 'polypeptide(L)'
;MDWKLLFSTFALVFLAELGDKTQLTALAASAGSKSPWSVFIGASLALVVSTLIATLVGSALKSVLPEKVIKIAAAALFLIFGGILLFTTLTGKEGIIKAAPAEQEWKPGALGRFALRMALEFEKSSVNDYEKFACTFDNEAVCAVFREIADDELKHHRELEALVSADIKETAEEIESLPEGYPEKHPGGAGIASIGDLQTAVERAIAHENDSVDFYRSLAAHTPLPKLASAFGSLAERESVHMQKLIGLRKQIV
;
A
#
# COMPACT_ATOMS: atom_id res chain seq x y z
N MET A 1 3.55 -5.43 42.46
CA MET A 1 3.40 -4.78 41.14
C MET A 1 3.08 -3.32 41.41
N ASP A 2 3.93 -2.40 40.92
CA ASP A 2 3.80 -0.98 41.24
C ASP A 2 2.68 -0.35 40.39
N TRP A 3 1.45 -0.40 40.91
CA TRP A 3 0.24 -0.05 40.16
C TRP A 3 0.22 1.41 39.67
N LYS A 4 0.89 2.29 40.42
CA LYS A 4 1.07 3.70 40.05
C LYS A 4 1.92 3.83 38.80
N LEU A 5 3.01 3.08 38.72
CA LEU A 5 3.93 3.11 37.58
C LEU A 5 3.21 2.62 36.33
N LEU A 6 2.51 1.47 36.43
CA LEU A 6 1.68 0.94 35.34
C LEU A 6 0.66 1.94 34.80
N PHE A 7 -0.15 2.54 35.68
CA PHE A 7 -1.19 3.46 35.23
C PHE A 7 -0.59 4.75 34.63
N SER A 8 0.51 5.26 35.21
CA SER A 8 1.18 6.45 34.69
C SER A 8 1.80 6.22 33.31
N THR A 9 2.48 5.08 33.11
CA THR A 9 3.09 4.73 31.82
C THR A 9 2.01 4.42 30.79
N PHE A 10 0.97 3.69 31.16
CA PHE A 10 -0.18 3.42 30.29
C PHE A 10 -0.83 4.73 29.83
N ALA A 11 -1.17 5.64 30.75
CA ALA A 11 -1.81 6.90 30.41
C ALA A 11 -0.90 7.77 29.51
N LEU A 12 0.40 7.84 29.81
CA LEU A 12 1.35 8.61 29.01
C LEU A 12 1.47 8.07 27.58
N VAL A 13 1.65 6.76 27.43
CA VAL A 13 1.77 6.12 26.11
C VAL A 13 0.43 6.20 25.37
N PHE A 14 -0.68 5.93 26.05
CA PHE A 14 -2.02 6.00 25.46
C PHE A 14 -2.32 7.39 24.92
N LEU A 15 -2.06 8.46 25.67
CA LEU A 15 -2.24 9.84 25.19
C LEU A 15 -1.29 10.20 24.06
N ALA A 16 -0.04 9.73 24.11
CA ALA A 16 0.96 10.01 23.07
C ALA A 16 0.61 9.35 21.74
N GLU A 17 0.00 8.17 21.78
CA GLU A 17 -0.35 7.38 20.60
C GLU A 17 -1.79 7.64 20.11
N LEU A 18 -2.63 8.34 20.89
CA LEU A 18 -4.05 8.53 20.59
C LEU A 18 -4.24 9.29 19.27
N GLY A 19 -4.90 8.65 18.30
CA GLY A 19 -5.16 9.26 16.99
C GLY A 19 -3.96 9.26 16.05
N ASP A 20 -2.92 8.48 16.33
CA ASP A 20 -1.83 8.27 15.39
C ASP A 20 -2.31 7.54 14.11
N LYS A 21 -1.58 7.75 13.02
CA LYS A 21 -1.81 7.10 11.72
C LYS A 21 -1.85 5.58 11.85
N THR A 22 -1.06 4.98 12.73
CA THR A 22 -1.09 3.53 12.95
C THR A 22 -2.45 3.04 13.47
N GLN A 23 -3.13 3.83 14.32
CA GLN A 23 -4.47 3.50 14.81
C GLN A 23 -5.52 3.62 13.70
N LEU A 24 -5.41 4.63 12.83
CA LEU A 24 -6.29 4.78 11.67
C LEU A 24 -6.10 3.62 10.67
N THR A 25 -4.86 3.20 10.44
CA THR A 25 -4.56 2.02 9.60
C THR A 25 -5.12 0.74 10.21
N ALA A 26 -4.98 0.54 11.52
CA ALA A 26 -5.55 -0.62 12.20
C ALA A 26 -7.09 -0.62 12.16
N LEU A 27 -7.72 0.55 12.30
CA LEU A 27 -9.17 0.72 12.18
C LEU A 27 -9.65 0.41 10.76
N ALA A 28 -8.98 0.94 9.74
CA ALA A 28 -9.28 0.66 8.34
C ALA A 28 -9.12 -0.83 8.00
N ALA A 29 -8.02 -1.45 8.45
CA ALA A 29 -7.80 -2.89 8.30
C ALA A 29 -8.86 -3.73 9.02
N SER A 30 -9.33 -3.28 10.18
CA SER A 30 -10.41 -3.94 10.91
C SER A 30 -11.75 -3.83 10.20
N ALA A 31 -12.03 -2.70 9.54
CA ALA A 31 -13.27 -2.49 8.80
C ALA A 31 -13.38 -3.38 7.55
N GLY A 32 -12.24 -3.69 6.90
CA GLY A 32 -12.18 -4.58 5.73
C GLY A 32 -11.99 -6.07 6.04
N SER A 33 -11.73 -6.45 7.29
CA SER A 33 -11.44 -7.83 7.68
C SER A 33 -12.69 -8.64 8.02
N LYS A 34 -12.73 -9.91 7.59
CA LYS A 34 -13.74 -10.89 8.03
C LYS A 34 -13.65 -11.22 9.53
N SER A 35 -12.50 -10.93 10.15
CA SER A 35 -12.24 -11.13 11.58
C SER A 35 -11.59 -9.87 12.18
N PRO A 36 -12.37 -8.96 12.78
CA PRO A 36 -11.81 -7.77 13.43
C PRO A 36 -10.90 -8.15 14.63
N TRP A 37 -11.17 -9.30 15.26
CA TRP A 37 -10.37 -9.81 16.37
C TRP A 37 -8.95 -10.20 15.95
N SER A 38 -8.74 -10.76 14.75
CA SER A 38 -7.38 -11.09 14.29
C SER A 38 -6.55 -9.84 14.02
N VAL A 39 -7.18 -8.79 13.47
CA VAL A 39 -6.53 -7.48 13.25
C VAL A 39 -6.18 -6.84 14.59
N PHE A 40 -7.10 -6.86 15.55
CA PHE A 40 -6.85 -6.35 16.90
C PHE A 40 -5.67 -7.05 17.57
N ILE A 41 -5.63 -8.39 17.54
CA ILE A 41 -4.54 -9.17 18.15
C ILE A 41 -3.21 -8.90 17.44
N GLY A 42 -3.20 -8.87 16.10
CA GLY A 42 -2.00 -8.58 15.32
C GLY A 42 -1.45 -7.17 15.60
N ALA A 43 -2.31 -6.15 15.56
CA ALA A 43 -1.94 -4.77 15.86
C ALA A 43 -1.45 -4.60 17.30
N SER A 44 -2.12 -5.26 18.27
CA SER A 44 -1.72 -5.25 19.67
C SER A 44 -0.35 -5.91 19.89
N LEU A 45 -0.10 -7.06 19.26
CA LEU A 45 1.20 -7.73 19.32
C LEU A 45 2.30 -6.89 18.69
N ALA A 46 2.04 -6.29 17.52
CA ALA A 46 2.99 -5.40 16.86
C ALA A 46 3.35 -4.20 17.76
N LEU A 47 2.35 -3.58 18.40
CA LEU A 47 2.57 -2.49 19.34
C LEU A 47 3.43 -2.93 20.55
N VAL A 48 3.12 -4.09 21.14
CA VAL A 48 3.89 -4.63 22.28
C VAL A 48 5.33 -4.91 21.88
N VAL A 49 5.55 -5.57 20.74
CA VAL A 49 6.89 -5.90 20.24
C VAL A 49 7.68 -4.63 19.92
N SER A 50 7.07 -3.67 19.22
CA SER A 50 7.69 -2.38 18.89
C SER A 50 8.09 -1.61 20.15
N THR A 51 7.18 -1.51 21.12
CA THR A 51 7.44 -0.84 22.41
C THR A 51 8.53 -1.56 23.20
N LEU A 52 8.55 -2.89 23.19
CA LEU A 52 9.59 -3.68 23.86
C LEU A 52 10.96 -3.41 23.24
N ILE A 53 11.06 -3.41 21.90
CA ILE A 53 12.32 -3.09 21.21
C ILE A 53 12.76 -1.66 21.55
N ALA A 54 11.85 -0.69 21.46
CA ALA A 54 12.15 0.72 21.74
C ALA A 54 12.63 0.92 23.19
N THR A 55 12.00 0.27 24.16
CA THR A 55 12.37 0.37 25.57
C THR A 55 13.70 -0.33 25.88
N LEU A 56 13.97 -1.49 25.27
CA LEU A 56 15.25 -2.19 25.40
C LEU A 56 16.40 -1.35 24.81
N VAL A 57 16.23 -0.85 23.60
CA VAL A 57 17.22 0.02 22.94
C VAL A 57 17.41 1.31 23.74
N GLY A 58 16.33 1.94 24.18
CA GLY A 58 16.40 3.15 25.02
C GLY A 58 17.11 2.92 26.35
N SER A 59 16.89 1.75 26.98
CA SER A 59 17.58 1.36 28.21
C SER A 59 19.07 1.11 27.98
N ALA A 60 19.43 0.41 26.89
CA ALA A 60 20.82 0.21 26.50
C ALA A 60 21.51 1.53 26.15
N LEU A 61 20.80 2.47 25.52
CA LEU A 61 21.37 3.77 25.19
C LEU A 61 21.63 4.62 26.44
N LYS A 62 20.77 4.53 27.46
CA LYS A 62 20.97 5.18 28.76
C LYS A 62 22.18 4.64 29.54
N SER A 63 22.61 3.40 29.30
CA SER A 63 23.81 2.87 29.97
C SER A 63 25.11 3.36 29.34
N VAL A 64 25.06 3.83 28.08
CA VAL A 64 26.23 4.31 27.33
C VAL A 64 26.30 5.84 27.27
N LEU A 65 25.15 6.52 27.22
CA LEU A 65 25.07 7.98 27.05
C LEU A 65 24.48 8.69 28.28
N PRO A 66 25.01 9.87 28.66
CA PRO A 66 24.42 10.70 29.71
C PRO A 66 22.99 11.13 29.35
N GLU A 67 22.08 11.10 30.33
CA GLU A 67 20.67 11.45 30.13
C GLU A 67 20.46 12.86 29.53
N LYS A 68 21.32 13.82 29.90
CA LYS A 68 21.31 15.17 29.32
C LYS A 68 21.53 15.17 27.80
N VAL A 69 22.45 14.34 27.31
CA VAL A 69 22.76 14.26 25.87
C VAL A 69 21.56 13.70 25.12
N ILE A 70 20.93 12.65 25.63
CA ILE A 70 19.74 12.04 25.05
C ILE A 70 18.59 13.06 24.96
N LYS A 71 18.34 13.82 26.04
CA LYS A 71 17.29 14.85 26.07
C LYS A 71 17.55 15.99 25.09
N ILE A 72 18.79 16.49 25.00
CA ILE A 72 19.15 17.56 24.07
C ILE A 72 19.04 17.07 22.62
N ALA A 73 19.50 15.86 22.34
CA ALA A 73 19.40 15.26 21.00
C ALA A 73 17.94 15.07 20.58
N ALA A 74 17.08 14.55 21.47
CA ALA A 74 15.65 14.38 21.21
C ALA A 74 14.97 15.74 20.96
N ALA A 75 15.25 16.75 21.78
CA ALA A 75 14.70 18.11 21.60
C ALA A 75 15.16 18.74 20.27
N ALA A 76 16.44 18.59 19.91
CA ALA A 76 16.98 19.08 18.65
C ALA A 76 16.32 18.41 17.45
N LEU A 77 16.16 17.08 17.46
CA LEU A 77 15.45 16.34 16.42
C LEU A 77 13.99 16.80 16.30
N PHE A 78 13.30 16.99 17.42
CA PHE A 78 11.92 17.45 17.43
C PHE A 78 11.78 18.86 16.80
N LEU A 79 12.69 19.78 17.12
CA LEU A 79 12.72 21.12 16.53
C LEU A 79 13.09 21.10 15.05
N ILE A 80 14.03 20.25 14.63
CA ILE A 80 14.44 20.11 13.23
C ILE A 80 13.26 19.57 12.41
N PHE A 81 12.68 18.44 12.81
CA PHE A 81 11.55 17.86 12.08
C PHE A 81 10.33 18.77 12.11
N GLY A 82 9.97 19.31 13.28
CA GLY A 82 8.85 20.25 13.41
C GLY A 82 9.06 21.52 12.57
N GLY A 83 10.28 22.06 12.54
CA GLY A 83 10.65 23.21 11.72
C GLY A 83 10.62 22.92 10.23
N ILE A 84 11.12 21.75 9.80
CA ILE A 84 11.02 21.29 8.41
C ILE A 84 9.56 21.19 8.00
N LEU A 85 8.72 20.53 8.81
CA LEU A 85 7.30 20.27 8.54
C LEU A 85 6.49 21.57 8.50
N LEU A 86 6.78 22.50 9.42
CA LEU A 86 6.18 23.83 9.44
C LEU A 86 6.61 24.63 8.20
N PHE A 87 7.90 24.61 7.85
CA PHE A 87 8.42 25.33 6.70
C PHE A 87 7.87 24.79 5.38
N THR A 88 7.79 23.47 5.18
CA THR A 88 7.18 22.86 3.99
C THR A 88 5.71 23.23 3.88
N THR A 89 4.98 23.21 4.99
CA THR A 89 3.55 23.57 5.01
C THR A 89 3.33 25.06 4.70
N LEU A 90 4.12 25.96 5.32
CA LEU A 90 3.98 27.41 5.14
C LEU A 90 4.45 27.91 3.77
N THR A 91 5.45 27.27 3.17
CA THR A 91 5.95 27.67 1.85
C THR A 91 5.10 27.14 0.69
N GLY A 92 4.00 26.43 0.97
CA GLY A 92 3.14 25.84 -0.06
C GLY A 92 3.88 24.88 -0.98
N LYS A 93 5.06 24.40 -0.58
CA LYS A 93 5.77 23.33 -1.26
C LYS A 93 5.13 22.02 -0.82
N GLU A 94 4.00 21.69 -1.45
CA GLU A 94 3.47 20.32 -1.45
C GLU A 94 4.39 19.31 -2.16
N GLY A 95 5.54 19.75 -2.69
CA GLY A 95 6.54 18.88 -3.29
C GLY A 95 7.92 19.03 -2.64
N ILE A 96 8.24 18.17 -1.69
CA ILE A 96 9.61 17.64 -1.60
C ILE A 96 9.56 16.17 -2.02
N ILE A 97 9.14 15.95 -3.26
CA ILE A 97 10.07 15.32 -4.17
C ILE A 97 10.20 16.27 -5.37
N LYS A 98 11.39 16.87 -5.55
CA LYS A 98 11.68 17.59 -6.79
C LYS A 98 11.56 16.57 -7.91
N ALA A 99 10.75 16.89 -8.93
CA ALA A 99 10.68 16.04 -10.10
C ALA A 99 12.10 15.84 -10.63
N ALA A 100 12.55 14.59 -10.69
CA ALA A 100 13.87 14.29 -11.23
C ALA A 100 13.87 14.74 -12.69
N PRO A 101 14.96 15.37 -13.18
CA PRO A 101 15.02 15.85 -14.55
C PRO A 101 14.69 14.70 -15.52
N ALA A 102 13.89 14.99 -16.55
CA ALA A 102 13.22 14.01 -17.42
C ALA A 102 14.16 13.05 -18.19
N GLU A 103 15.47 13.30 -18.14
CA GLU A 103 16.52 12.53 -18.80
C GLU A 103 17.43 11.75 -17.83
N GLN A 104 17.18 11.82 -16.52
CA GLN A 104 18.01 11.12 -15.55
C GLN A 104 17.59 9.65 -15.44
N GLU A 105 18.51 8.76 -15.79
CA GLU A 105 18.42 7.30 -15.61
C GLU A 105 18.01 7.01 -14.16
N TRP A 106 16.78 6.54 -13.97
CA TRP A 106 16.18 6.43 -12.66
C TRP A 106 16.55 5.11 -11.99
N LYS A 107 17.20 5.20 -10.83
CA LYS A 107 17.44 4.05 -9.94
C LYS A 107 16.47 4.13 -8.75
N PRO A 108 15.36 3.37 -8.72
CA PRO A 108 14.47 3.35 -7.57
C PRO A 108 15.23 2.92 -6.32
N GLY A 109 15.07 3.64 -5.21
CA GLY A 109 15.46 3.14 -3.89
C GLY A 109 14.62 1.93 -3.47
N ALA A 110 14.96 1.27 -2.36
CA ALA A 110 14.30 0.04 -1.90
C ALA A 110 12.75 0.15 -1.85
N LEU A 111 12.22 1.29 -1.38
CA LEU A 111 10.78 1.53 -1.31
C LEU A 111 10.12 1.68 -2.70
N GLY A 112 10.84 2.30 -3.65
CA GLY A 112 10.36 2.45 -5.04
C GLY A 112 10.35 1.10 -5.77
N ARG A 113 11.38 0.28 -5.56
CA ARG A 113 11.44 -1.09 -6.08
C ARG A 113 10.31 -1.95 -5.51
N PHE A 114 10.06 -1.82 -4.20
CA PHE A 114 8.96 -2.47 -3.54
C PHE A 114 7.60 -2.06 -4.14
N ALA A 115 7.34 -0.75 -4.30
CA ALA A 115 6.10 -0.26 -4.89
C ALA A 115 5.87 -0.72 -6.33
N LEU A 116 6.93 -0.77 -7.14
CA LEU A 116 6.86 -1.30 -8.50
C LEU A 116 6.57 -2.80 -8.54
N ARG A 117 7.21 -3.58 -7.67
CA ARG A 117 6.92 -5.01 -7.56
C ARG A 117 5.48 -5.24 -7.13
N MET A 118 4.97 -4.44 -6.18
CA MET A 118 3.57 -4.50 -5.77
C MET A 118 2.64 -4.26 -6.95
N ALA A 119 2.89 -3.23 -7.75
CA ALA A 119 2.10 -2.96 -8.95
C ALA A 119 2.17 -4.14 -9.96
N LEU A 120 3.36 -4.71 -10.21
CA LEU A 120 3.52 -5.88 -11.07
C LEU A 120 2.77 -7.12 -10.58
N GLU A 121 2.81 -7.37 -9.28
CA GLU A 121 2.14 -8.52 -8.67
C GLU A 121 0.62 -8.36 -8.68
N PHE A 122 0.13 -7.13 -8.49
CA PHE A 122 -1.30 -6.82 -8.59
C PHE A 122 -1.84 -7.10 -9.99
N GLU A 123 -1.22 -6.56 -11.03
CA GLU A 123 -1.59 -6.82 -12.43
C GLU A 123 -1.61 -8.33 -12.73
N LYS A 124 -0.61 -9.07 -12.24
CA LYS A 124 -0.52 -10.51 -12.45
C LYS A 124 -1.62 -11.29 -11.71
N SER A 125 -1.95 -10.88 -10.48
CA SER A 125 -3.00 -11.51 -9.69
C SER A 125 -4.38 -11.31 -10.32
N SER A 126 -4.67 -10.11 -10.85
CA SER A 126 -5.93 -9.78 -11.53
C SER A 126 -6.21 -10.73 -12.69
N VAL A 127 -5.20 -11.03 -13.52
CA VAL A 127 -5.34 -11.94 -14.69
C VAL A 127 -5.94 -13.29 -14.28
N ASN A 128 -5.32 -13.95 -13.29
CA ASN A 128 -5.73 -15.27 -12.85
C ASN A 128 -7.12 -15.27 -12.19
N ASP A 129 -7.49 -14.17 -11.53
CA ASP A 129 -8.80 -14.04 -10.91
C ASP A 129 -9.90 -13.80 -11.95
N TYR A 130 -9.63 -13.00 -12.99
CA TYR A 130 -10.56 -12.80 -14.10
C TYR A 130 -10.72 -14.02 -15.00
N GLU A 131 -9.63 -14.77 -15.25
CA GLU A 131 -9.71 -16.06 -15.94
C GLU A 131 -10.61 -17.05 -15.18
N LYS A 132 -10.49 -17.11 -13.85
CA LYS A 132 -11.35 -17.96 -13.01
C LYS A 132 -12.81 -17.53 -13.09
N PHE A 133 -13.10 -16.23 -13.02
CA PHE A 133 -14.46 -15.74 -13.18
C PHE A 133 -15.06 -16.07 -14.53
N ALA A 134 -14.28 -15.90 -15.60
CA ALA A 134 -14.71 -16.29 -16.95
C ALA A 134 -15.08 -17.77 -17.05
N CYS A 135 -14.39 -18.66 -16.32
CA CYS A 135 -14.64 -20.10 -16.37
C CYS A 135 -15.73 -20.59 -15.40
N THR A 136 -16.21 -19.73 -14.49
CA THR A 136 -17.12 -20.15 -13.42
C THR A 136 -18.61 -19.93 -13.76
N PHE A 137 -18.93 -18.98 -14.63
CA PHE A 137 -20.31 -18.63 -14.95
C PHE A 137 -20.70 -19.07 -16.37
N ASP A 138 -21.80 -19.81 -16.51
CA ASP A 138 -22.33 -20.28 -17.81
C ASP A 138 -23.01 -19.18 -18.65
N ASN A 139 -22.62 -17.91 -18.45
CA ASN A 139 -23.15 -16.77 -19.20
C ASN A 139 -22.08 -16.25 -20.16
N GLU A 140 -22.34 -16.41 -21.46
CA GLU A 140 -21.39 -16.05 -22.53
C GLU A 140 -21.01 -14.55 -22.51
N ALA A 141 -21.96 -13.65 -22.24
CA ALA A 141 -21.71 -12.22 -22.17
C ALA A 141 -20.82 -11.86 -20.97
N VAL A 142 -21.04 -12.50 -19.82
CA VAL A 142 -20.20 -12.34 -18.62
C VAL A 142 -18.80 -12.89 -18.85
N CYS A 143 -18.71 -14.09 -19.44
CA CYS A 143 -17.45 -14.75 -19.77
C CYS A 143 -16.60 -13.90 -20.73
N ALA A 144 -17.24 -13.32 -21.75
CA ALA A 144 -16.57 -12.43 -22.70
C ALA A 144 -15.96 -11.20 -22.03
N VAL A 145 -16.71 -10.51 -21.16
CA VAL A 145 -16.22 -9.33 -20.44
C VAL A 145 -15.05 -9.66 -19.52
N PHE A 146 -15.13 -10.75 -18.74
CA PHE A 146 -14.03 -11.13 -17.84
C PHE A 146 -12.78 -11.60 -18.59
N ARG A 147 -12.90 -12.32 -19.72
CA ARG A 147 -11.74 -12.65 -20.56
C ARG A 147 -11.10 -11.43 -21.18
N GLU A 148 -11.92 -10.49 -21.65
CA GLU A 148 -11.42 -9.25 -22.23
C GLU A 148 -10.61 -8.46 -21.20
N ILE A 149 -11.11 -8.35 -19.96
CA ILE A 149 -10.37 -7.70 -18.87
C ILE A 149 -9.09 -8.48 -18.54
N ALA A 150 -9.14 -9.82 -18.41
CA ALA A 150 -7.95 -10.63 -18.15
C ALA A 150 -6.84 -10.43 -19.20
N ASP A 151 -7.21 -10.36 -20.49
CA ASP A 151 -6.29 -10.11 -21.59
C ASP A 151 -5.68 -8.70 -21.54
N ASP A 152 -6.44 -7.70 -21.08
CA ASP A 152 -5.99 -6.33 -20.92
C ASP A 152 -5.05 -6.18 -19.71
N GLU A 153 -5.38 -6.78 -18.55
CA GLU A 153 -4.49 -6.86 -17.36
C GLU A 153 -3.15 -7.53 -17.70
N LEU A 154 -3.16 -8.57 -18.54
CA LEU A 154 -1.93 -9.24 -18.97
C LEU A 154 -1.03 -8.32 -19.82
N LYS A 155 -1.63 -7.41 -20.60
CA LYS A 155 -0.87 -6.38 -21.35
C LYS A 155 -0.31 -5.34 -20.39
N HIS A 156 -1.10 -4.90 -19.42
CA HIS A 156 -0.65 -3.96 -18.38
C HIS A 156 0.55 -4.50 -17.61
N HIS A 157 0.49 -5.77 -17.18
CA HIS A 157 1.60 -6.46 -16.53
C HIS A 157 2.89 -6.40 -17.38
N ARG A 158 2.81 -6.74 -18.67
CA ARG A 158 3.95 -6.74 -19.58
C ARG A 158 4.50 -5.34 -19.86
N GLU A 159 3.64 -4.34 -19.98
CA GLU A 159 4.05 -2.94 -20.16
C GLU A 159 4.77 -2.41 -18.93
N LEU A 160 4.23 -2.70 -17.73
CA LEU A 160 4.85 -2.33 -16.47
C LEU A 160 6.18 -3.08 -16.28
N GLU A 161 6.24 -4.36 -16.66
CA GLU A 161 7.46 -5.17 -16.58
C GLU A 161 8.53 -4.64 -17.53
N ALA A 162 8.15 -4.22 -18.74
CA ALA A 162 9.05 -3.59 -19.70
C ALA A 162 9.57 -2.24 -19.19
N LEU A 163 8.73 -1.42 -18.53
CA LEU A 163 9.13 -0.16 -17.91
C LEU A 163 10.12 -0.39 -16.75
N VAL A 164 9.90 -1.43 -15.95
CA VAL A 164 10.77 -1.79 -14.82
C VAL A 164 12.09 -2.40 -15.29
N SER A 165 12.08 -3.25 -16.32
CA SER A 165 13.28 -3.93 -16.83
C SER A 165 14.15 -3.05 -17.73
N ALA A 166 13.58 -2.07 -18.44
CA ALA A 166 14.33 -1.15 -19.29
C ALA A 166 15.18 -0.14 -18.48
N ASP A 167 14.68 0.30 -17.32
CA ASP A 167 15.38 1.27 -16.44
C ASP A 167 16.16 0.61 -15.29
N ILE A 168 15.95 -0.68 -14.99
CA ILE A 168 16.57 -1.37 -13.86
C ILE A 168 17.27 -2.68 -14.29
N LYS A 169 18.46 -2.55 -14.88
CA LYS A 169 19.28 -3.70 -15.34
C LYS A 169 19.90 -4.57 -14.23
N GLU A 170 19.81 -4.18 -12.96
CA GLU A 170 20.52 -4.85 -11.83
C GLU A 170 19.61 -5.61 -10.84
N THR A 171 18.29 -5.65 -11.04
CA THR A 171 17.36 -6.03 -9.95
C THR A 171 16.77 -7.44 -9.97
N ALA A 172 17.02 -8.28 -10.97
CA ALA A 172 16.42 -9.62 -10.97
C ALA A 172 16.82 -10.42 -9.70
N GLU A 173 18.11 -10.43 -9.34
CA GLU A 173 18.62 -11.11 -8.13
C GLU A 173 18.26 -10.39 -6.81
N GLU A 174 18.14 -9.06 -6.83
CA GLU A 174 17.81 -8.25 -5.63
C GLU A 174 16.30 -8.25 -5.34
N ILE A 175 15.45 -8.41 -6.36
CA ILE A 175 14.01 -8.60 -6.22
C ILE A 175 13.73 -10.02 -5.73
N GLU A 176 14.44 -11.03 -6.23
CA GLU A 176 14.27 -12.42 -5.81
C GLU A 176 14.70 -12.68 -4.34
N SER A 177 15.54 -11.81 -3.76
CA SER A 177 16.06 -11.95 -2.37
C SER A 177 15.29 -11.15 -1.30
N LEU A 178 14.27 -10.37 -1.67
CA LEU A 178 13.39 -9.71 -0.72
C LEU A 178 12.37 -10.71 -0.13
N PRO A 179 12.07 -10.65 1.17
CA PRO A 179 11.31 -11.69 1.88
C PRO A 179 9.95 -11.96 1.23
N GLU A 180 9.71 -13.22 0.83
CA GLU A 180 8.40 -13.73 0.47
C GLU A 180 7.49 -13.62 1.70
N GLY A 181 6.51 -12.72 1.65
CA GLY A 181 5.57 -12.57 2.76
C GLY A 181 4.93 -11.20 2.82
N TYR A 182 4.04 -10.90 1.88
CA TYR A 182 2.97 -9.93 2.08
C TYR A 182 1.71 -10.43 1.35
N PRO A 183 0.50 -10.17 1.87
CA PRO A 183 -0.67 -11.01 1.64
C PRO A 183 -1.07 -11.01 0.17
N GLU A 184 -1.59 -12.14 -0.30
CA GLU A 184 -2.25 -12.35 -1.61
C GLU A 184 -3.44 -11.39 -1.89
N LYS A 185 -3.60 -10.30 -1.12
CA LYS A 185 -4.76 -9.43 -1.09
C LYS A 185 -4.34 -7.98 -0.95
N HIS A 186 -4.82 -7.13 -1.86
CA HIS A 186 -4.76 -5.68 -1.77
C HIS A 186 -5.10 -5.20 -0.34
N PRO A 187 -4.47 -4.13 0.17
CA PRO A 187 -4.93 -3.46 1.39
C PRO A 187 -6.29 -2.78 1.09
N GLY A 188 -7.37 -3.55 1.18
CA GLY A 188 -8.75 -3.13 0.85
C GLY A 188 -9.57 -4.21 0.13
N GLY A 189 -8.93 -5.00 -0.72
CA GLY A 189 -9.60 -6.02 -1.53
C GLY A 189 -9.64 -7.39 -0.86
N ALA A 190 -10.84 -7.88 -0.54
CA ALA A 190 -11.02 -9.28 -0.25
C ALA A 190 -10.69 -10.09 -1.51
N GLY A 191 -9.45 -10.61 -1.60
CA GLY A 191 -9.03 -11.46 -2.71
C GLY A 191 -10.06 -12.54 -3.02
N ILE A 192 -10.13 -12.85 -4.30
CA ILE A 192 -11.32 -13.30 -5.04
C ILE A 192 -11.77 -14.74 -4.69
N ALA A 193 -11.10 -15.39 -3.74
CA ALA A 193 -11.28 -16.76 -3.28
C ALA A 193 -12.62 -17.11 -2.58
N SER A 194 -13.70 -16.34 -2.73
CA SER A 194 -15.05 -16.88 -2.45
C SER A 194 -15.97 -16.55 -3.61
N ILE A 195 -15.94 -17.38 -4.65
CA ILE A 195 -16.90 -17.31 -5.75
C ILE A 195 -18.27 -17.62 -5.13
N GLY A 196 -19.04 -16.56 -4.89
CA GLY A 196 -20.43 -16.63 -4.45
C GLY A 196 -21.35 -16.66 -5.67
N ASP A 197 -22.43 -15.91 -5.64
CA ASP A 197 -23.25 -15.66 -6.81
C ASP A 197 -22.58 -14.67 -7.79
N LEU A 198 -23.09 -14.64 -9.04
CA LEU A 198 -22.61 -13.78 -10.11
C LEU A 198 -22.61 -12.29 -9.72
N GLN A 199 -23.65 -11.85 -9.01
CA GLN A 199 -23.77 -10.46 -8.56
C GLN A 199 -22.64 -10.08 -7.61
N THR A 200 -22.32 -10.94 -6.64
CA THR A 200 -21.21 -10.72 -5.70
C THR A 200 -19.86 -10.72 -6.41
N ALA A 201 -19.67 -11.56 -7.43
CA ALA A 201 -18.43 -11.58 -8.22
C ALA A 201 -18.23 -10.27 -8.99
N VAL A 202 -19.29 -9.77 -9.64
CA VAL A 202 -19.24 -8.49 -10.37
C VAL A 202 -19.02 -7.30 -9.44
N GLU A 203 -19.70 -7.24 -8.30
CA GLU A 203 -19.48 -6.14 -7.32
C GLU A 203 -18.06 -6.16 -6.75
N ARG A 204 -17.48 -7.34 -6.52
CA ARG A 204 -16.08 -7.45 -6.09
C ARG A 204 -15.09 -7.03 -7.17
N ALA A 205 -15.35 -7.41 -8.41
CA ALA A 205 -14.54 -6.96 -9.55
C ALA A 205 -14.59 -5.42 -9.68
N ILE A 206 -15.77 -4.81 -9.54
CA ILE A 206 -15.91 -3.33 -9.55
C ILE A 206 -15.10 -2.70 -8.41
N ALA A 207 -15.17 -3.27 -7.21
CA ALA A 207 -14.41 -2.77 -6.06
C ALA A 207 -12.89 -2.88 -6.27
N HIS A 208 -12.44 -4.02 -6.82
CA HIS A 208 -11.04 -4.24 -7.19
C HIS A 208 -10.56 -3.21 -8.21
N GLU A 209 -11.30 -3.00 -9.28
CA GLU A 209 -10.95 -2.00 -10.29
C GLU A 209 -10.91 -0.57 -9.72
N ASN A 210 -11.86 -0.24 -8.85
CA ASN A 210 -11.85 1.06 -8.18
C ASN A 210 -10.61 1.25 -7.30
N ASP A 211 -10.23 0.22 -6.54
CA ASP A 211 -9.03 0.24 -5.69
C ASP A 211 -7.75 0.36 -6.55
N SER A 212 -7.68 -0.33 -7.69
CA SER A 212 -6.56 -0.22 -8.65
C SER A 212 -6.45 1.17 -9.27
N VAL A 213 -7.58 1.78 -9.65
CA VAL A 213 -7.64 3.17 -10.15
C VAL A 213 -7.09 4.14 -9.11
N ASP A 214 -7.54 4.04 -7.86
CA ASP A 214 -7.11 4.95 -6.79
C ASP A 214 -5.63 4.75 -6.44
N PHE A 215 -5.17 3.49 -6.44
CA PHE A 215 -3.77 3.15 -6.26
C PHE A 215 -2.88 3.78 -7.35
N TYR A 216 -3.22 3.60 -8.62
CA TYR A 216 -2.43 4.15 -9.73
C TYR A 216 -2.47 5.68 -9.80
N ARG A 217 -3.61 6.30 -9.50
CA ARG A 217 -3.68 7.77 -9.35
C ARG A 217 -2.79 8.26 -8.22
N SER A 218 -2.79 7.55 -7.09
CA SER A 218 -1.92 7.88 -5.96
C SER A 218 -0.45 7.77 -6.33
N LEU A 219 -0.05 6.68 -7.01
CA LEU A 219 1.31 6.52 -7.53
C LEU A 219 1.67 7.62 -8.54
N ALA A 220 0.76 7.97 -9.45
CA ALA A 220 0.99 9.02 -10.43
C ALA A 220 1.19 10.39 -9.77
N ALA A 221 0.38 10.73 -8.75
CA ALA A 221 0.44 12.01 -8.05
C ALA A 221 1.67 12.16 -7.15
N HIS A 222 2.16 11.05 -6.57
CA HIS A 222 3.27 11.08 -5.60
C HIS A 222 4.61 10.68 -6.22
N THR A 223 4.62 10.20 -7.46
CA THR A 223 5.86 9.85 -8.14
C THR A 223 6.54 11.11 -8.69
N PRO A 224 7.83 11.32 -8.37
CA PRO A 224 8.58 12.47 -8.86
C PRO A 224 9.01 12.39 -10.33
N LEU A 225 8.72 11.28 -11.01
CA LEU A 225 9.26 11.00 -12.34
C LEU A 225 8.17 11.20 -13.37
N PRO A 226 8.30 12.18 -14.28
CA PRO A 226 7.28 12.46 -15.27
C PRO A 226 6.89 11.23 -16.12
N LYS A 227 7.87 10.38 -16.47
CA LYS A 227 7.62 9.15 -17.24
C LYS A 227 6.76 8.14 -16.48
N LEU A 228 7.08 7.88 -15.20
CA LEU A 228 6.29 6.98 -14.36
C LEU A 228 4.95 7.58 -13.97
N ALA A 229 4.89 8.88 -13.69
CA ALA A 229 3.64 9.58 -13.44
C ALA A 229 2.69 9.46 -14.65
N SER A 230 3.22 9.61 -15.86
CA SER A 230 2.47 9.39 -17.09
C SER A 230 2.07 7.92 -17.28
N ALA A 231 2.95 6.96 -16.96
CA ALA A 231 2.65 5.53 -17.08
C ALA A 231 1.55 5.10 -16.11
N PHE A 232 1.67 5.44 -14.82
CA PHE A 232 0.65 5.17 -13.81
C PHE A 232 -0.65 5.92 -14.09
N GLY A 233 -0.58 7.16 -14.58
CA GLY A 233 -1.77 7.90 -15.02
C GLY A 233 -2.51 7.18 -16.15
N SER A 234 -1.78 6.65 -17.13
CA SER A 234 -2.37 5.88 -18.23
C SER A 234 -2.94 4.53 -17.76
N LEU A 235 -2.25 3.83 -16.85
CA LEU A 235 -2.78 2.62 -16.20
C LEU A 235 -4.10 2.92 -15.47
N ALA A 236 -4.15 3.98 -14.65
CA ALA A 236 -5.37 4.38 -13.95
C ALA A 236 -6.55 4.69 -14.88
N GLU A 237 -6.28 5.27 -16.06
CA GLU A 237 -7.33 5.49 -17.07
C GLU A 237 -7.84 4.16 -17.63
N ARG A 238 -6.96 3.18 -17.90
CA ARG A 238 -7.35 1.87 -18.40
C ARG A 238 -8.14 1.04 -17.38
N GLU A 239 -7.72 1.03 -16.11
CA GLU A 239 -8.51 0.40 -15.04
C GLU A 239 -9.89 1.04 -14.90
N SER A 240 -9.99 2.36 -15.11
CA SER A 240 -11.29 3.03 -15.10
C SER A 240 -12.22 2.53 -16.22
N VAL A 241 -11.67 2.09 -17.35
CA VAL A 241 -12.44 1.48 -18.45
C VAL A 241 -12.91 0.08 -18.05
N HIS A 242 -12.07 -0.74 -17.40
CA HIS A 242 -12.47 -2.04 -16.86
C HIS A 242 -13.63 -1.90 -15.87
N MET A 243 -13.52 -0.94 -14.94
CA MET A 243 -14.58 -0.60 -13.99
C MET A 243 -15.90 -0.25 -14.71
N GLN A 244 -15.85 0.57 -15.77
CA GLN A 244 -17.06 0.94 -16.53
C GLN A 244 -17.68 -0.27 -17.26
N LYS A 245 -16.86 -1.17 -17.82
CA LYS A 245 -17.32 -2.42 -18.43
C LYS A 245 -18.09 -3.28 -17.40
N LEU A 246 -17.53 -3.43 -16.20
CA LEU A 246 -18.15 -4.19 -15.11
C LEU A 246 -19.42 -3.53 -14.56
N ILE A 247 -19.46 -2.20 -14.45
CA ILE A 247 -20.67 -1.45 -14.09
C ILE A 247 -21.76 -1.64 -15.15
N GLY A 248 -21.39 -1.67 -16.43
CA GLY A 248 -22.28 -1.99 -17.54
C GLY A 248 -22.85 -3.40 -17.42
N LEU A 249 -21.98 -4.38 -17.14
CA LEU A 249 -22.36 -5.77 -16.92
C LEU A 249 -23.32 -5.94 -15.74
N ARG A 250 -23.07 -5.25 -14.62
CA ARG A 250 -23.98 -5.25 -13.45
C ARG A 250 -25.41 -4.85 -13.82
N LYS A 251 -25.58 -3.82 -14.67
CA LYS A 251 -26.91 -3.35 -15.10
C LYS A 251 -27.67 -4.37 -15.96
N GLN A 252 -26.98 -5.37 -16.51
CA GLN A 252 -27.59 -6.45 -17.31
C GLN A 252 -27.93 -7.68 -16.45
N ILE A 253 -27.37 -7.78 -15.25
CA ILE A 253 -27.54 -8.92 -14.32
C ILE A 253 -28.64 -8.64 -13.27
N VAL A 254 -28.89 -7.36 -12.95
CA VAL A 254 -29.99 -6.89 -12.07
C VAL A 254 -31.27 -6.69 -12.88
#